data_AF-A0A8S4GD00-F1
#
_entry.id   AF-A0A8S4GD00-F1
#
_cell.length_a   1.000
_cell.length_b   1.000
_cell.length_c   1.000
_cell.angle_alpha   90.00
_cell.angle_beta   90.00
_cell.angle_gamma   90.00
#
_symmetry.space_group_name_H-M   'P 1'
#
loop_
_entity.id
_entity.type
_entity.pdbx_description
1 polymer ?
#
loop_
_entity_poly.entity_id
_entity_poly.type
_entity_poly.pdbx_seq_one_letter_code
_entity_poly.pdbx_strand_id
1 'polypeptide(L)'
;MDCQNCKKPLSKRGPHFKCGGICQGTFHKACVKGLAAEIKAGIVRTHCNNCDDAADFEQEDKMEDAEQFSSSNNNVLKDINRKIGMIKDVKIQLISLTQSIDFLSEKYELLLTEHTKTKSDVVRLDKNIIQLTNKCTYLEKCNGALEEK
;
A
#
# COMPACT_ATOMS: atom_id res chain seq x y z
N MET A 1 -50.48 -3.82 14.69
CA MET A 1 -50.10 -2.92 13.60
C MET A 1 -50.51 -3.62 12.33
N ASP A 2 -51.28 -2.95 11.48
CA ASP A 2 -51.87 -3.56 10.30
C ASP A 2 -51.29 -2.91 9.05
N CYS A 3 -51.15 -3.69 8.00
CA CYS A 3 -50.67 -3.22 6.71
C CYS A 3 -51.68 -2.22 6.13
N GLN A 4 -51.23 -1.01 5.82
CA GLN A 4 -52.14 0.02 5.32
C GLN A 4 -52.73 -0.29 3.94
N ASN A 5 -52.09 -1.16 3.15
CA ASN A 5 -52.58 -1.60 1.83
C ASN A 5 -53.64 -2.71 1.98
N CYS A 6 -53.29 -3.87 2.55
CA CYS A 6 -54.20 -5.03 2.59
C CYS A 6 -55.02 -5.16 3.87
N LYS A 7 -54.86 -4.25 4.84
CA LYS A 7 -55.51 -4.23 6.16
C LYS A 7 -55.31 -5.49 7.02
N LYS A 8 -54.37 -6.37 6.64
CA LYS A 8 -54.00 -7.57 7.41
C LYS A 8 -52.93 -7.25 8.46
N PRO A 9 -52.88 -7.99 9.58
CA PRO A 9 -51.90 -7.76 10.63
C PRO A 9 -50.45 -7.94 10.15
N LEU A 10 -49.57 -7.09 10.63
CA LEU A 10 -48.12 -7.18 10.45
C LEU A 10 -47.53 -8.01 11.58
N SER A 11 -46.61 -8.92 11.23
CA SER A 11 -45.88 -9.70 12.24
C SER A 11 -45.01 -8.79 13.09
N LYS A 12 -45.07 -8.94 14.42
CA LYS A 12 -44.30 -8.13 15.40
C LYS A 12 -42.78 -8.27 15.24
N ARG A 13 -42.29 -9.36 14.63
CA ARG A 13 -40.86 -9.63 14.37
C ARG A 13 -40.54 -9.82 12.89
N GLY A 14 -41.50 -9.59 12.00
CA GLY A 14 -41.35 -9.84 10.56
C GLY A 14 -40.88 -8.62 9.77
N PRO A 15 -40.32 -8.83 8.57
CA PRO A 15 -39.87 -7.74 7.69
C PRO A 15 -41.07 -6.94 7.17
N HIS A 16 -41.23 -5.72 7.67
CA HIS A 16 -42.23 -4.75 7.21
C HIS A 16 -41.52 -3.53 6.61
N PHE A 17 -42.20 -2.87 5.68
CA PHE A 17 -41.75 -1.62 5.06
C PHE A 17 -42.45 -0.45 5.75
N LYS A 18 -41.70 0.59 6.11
CA LYS A 18 -42.24 1.84 6.64
C LYS A 18 -41.97 2.95 5.62
N CYS A 19 -43.04 3.59 5.15
CA CYS A 19 -42.95 4.73 4.26
C CYS A 19 -42.50 5.96 5.04
N GLY A 20 -41.43 6.62 4.60
CA GLY A 20 -40.95 7.91 5.12
C GLY A 20 -41.69 9.14 4.57
N GLY A 21 -42.63 8.93 3.64
CA GLY A 21 -43.42 10.00 3.03
C GLY A 21 -44.63 10.42 3.87
N ILE A 22 -45.47 11.29 3.31
CA ILE A 22 -46.62 11.89 4.00
C ILE A 22 -47.61 10.87 4.59
N CYS A 23 -47.75 9.68 4.00
CA CYS A 23 -48.67 8.67 4.54
C CYS A 23 -48.16 7.99 5.82
N GLN A 24 -46.84 8.07 6.09
CA GLN A 24 -46.12 7.39 7.18
C GLN A 24 -46.53 5.93 7.39
N GLY A 25 -46.98 5.28 6.31
CA GLY A 25 -47.66 4.01 6.37
C GLY A 25 -46.72 2.84 6.62
N THR A 26 -47.24 1.80 7.27
CA THR A 26 -46.53 0.52 7.41
C THR A 26 -47.19 -0.55 6.55
N PHE A 27 -46.38 -1.31 5.81
CA PHE A 27 -46.83 -2.26 4.79
C PHE A 27 -46.05 -3.59 4.90
N HIS A 28 -46.64 -4.70 4.46
CA HIS A 28 -45.85 -5.90 4.17
C HIS A 28 -44.92 -5.59 2.98
N LYS A 29 -43.70 -6.14 2.96
CA LYS A 29 -42.81 -5.95 1.81
C LYS A 29 -43.43 -6.38 0.47
N ALA A 30 -44.24 -7.44 0.49
CA ALA A 30 -44.98 -7.93 -0.68
C ALA A 30 -46.16 -7.03 -1.09
N CYS A 31 -46.64 -6.17 -0.19
CA CYS A 31 -47.74 -5.24 -0.46
C CYS A 31 -47.27 -3.93 -1.10
N VAL A 32 -45.96 -3.73 -1.30
CA VAL A 32 -45.39 -2.59 -2.01
C VAL A 32 -44.88 -3.11 -3.35
N LYS A 33 -45.57 -2.76 -4.43
CA LYS A 33 -45.27 -3.27 -5.78
C LYS A 33 -43.89 -2.74 -6.21
N GLY A 34 -43.01 -3.64 -6.65
CA GLY A 34 -41.63 -3.32 -7.08
C GLY A 34 -40.58 -3.43 -5.97
N LEU A 35 -40.95 -3.30 -4.69
CA LEU A 35 -40.00 -3.25 -3.57
C LEU A 35 -39.10 -4.49 -3.47
N ALA A 36 -39.62 -5.68 -3.76
CA ALA A 36 -38.82 -6.91 -3.71
C ALA A 36 -37.74 -6.97 -4.81
N ALA A 37 -38.01 -6.38 -5.99
CA ALA A 37 -37.05 -6.29 -7.08
C ALA A 37 -35.99 -5.22 -6.77
N GLU A 38 -36.42 -4.07 -6.23
CA GLU A 38 -35.52 -2.99 -5.79
C GLU A 38 -34.55 -3.45 -4.70
N ILE A 39 -35.03 -4.18 -3.70
CA ILE A 39 -34.16 -4.76 -2.65
C ILE A 39 -33.14 -5.72 -3.27
N LYS A 40 -33.52 -6.53 -4.26
CA LYS A 40 -32.58 -7.43 -4.96
C LYS A 40 -31.57 -6.66 -5.81
N ALA A 41 -31.95 -5.49 -6.33
CA ALA A 41 -31.08 -4.59 -7.08
C ALA A 41 -30.23 -3.69 -6.17
N GLY A 42 -30.35 -3.79 -4.84
CA GLY A 42 -29.61 -2.94 -3.89
C GLY A 42 -30.17 -1.53 -3.72
N ILE A 43 -31.35 -1.24 -4.27
CA ILE A 43 -32.01 0.05 -4.18
C ILE A 43 -32.79 0.12 -2.86
N VAL A 44 -32.52 1.15 -2.05
CA VAL A 44 -33.21 1.39 -0.79
C VAL A 44 -34.35 2.38 -1.03
N ARG A 45 -35.56 1.85 -1.28
CA ARG A 45 -36.77 2.68 -1.36
C ARG A 45 -37.13 3.22 0.01
N THR A 46 -37.48 4.50 0.09
CA THR A 46 -37.90 5.17 1.33
C THR A 46 -39.38 5.53 1.34
N HIS A 47 -40.03 5.60 0.18
CA HIS A 47 -41.44 5.98 0.02
C HIS A 47 -42.28 4.80 -0.52
N CYS A 48 -43.59 4.77 -0.25
CA CYS A 48 -44.49 3.81 -0.88
C CYS A 48 -45.01 4.37 -2.21
N ASN A 49 -45.55 3.50 -3.05
CA ASN A 49 -46.04 3.85 -4.37
C ASN A 49 -47.12 4.97 -4.33
N ASN A 50 -47.91 5.02 -3.25
CA ASN A 50 -48.95 6.03 -3.07
C ASN A 50 -48.41 7.41 -2.63
N CYS A 51 -47.13 7.50 -2.28
CA CYS A 51 -46.41 8.73 -1.99
C CYS A 51 -45.45 9.12 -3.13
N ASP A 52 -45.06 8.18 -3.98
CA ASP A 52 -44.27 8.46 -5.18
C ASP A 52 -45.10 9.26 -6.20
N ASP A 53 -46.40 8.95 -6.35
CA ASP A 53 -47.32 9.68 -7.26
C ASP A 53 -47.58 11.15 -6.85
N ALA A 54 -47.13 11.59 -5.68
CA ALA A 54 -47.28 12.98 -5.20
C ALA A 54 -46.03 13.84 -5.44
N ALA A 55 -44.98 13.28 -6.03
CA ALA A 55 -43.70 13.95 -6.28
C ALA A 55 -43.49 14.31 -7.77
N ASP A 56 -44.56 14.51 -8.53
CA ASP A 56 -44.52 14.77 -9.97
C ASP A 56 -44.25 16.26 -10.33
N PHE A 57 -43.56 16.98 -9.46
CA PHE A 57 -43.01 18.30 -9.77
C PHE A 57 -41.55 18.36 -9.33
N GLU A 58 -40.66 18.38 -10.33
CA GLU A 58 -39.25 18.81 -10.28
C GLU A 58 -38.20 17.86 -9.69
N GLN A 59 -38.07 16.62 -10.20
CA GLN A 59 -36.87 15.83 -9.88
C GLN A 59 -36.34 14.87 -10.94
N GLU A 60 -36.56 15.13 -12.24
CA GLU A 60 -35.91 14.31 -13.29
C GLU A 60 -34.44 14.73 -13.56
N ASP A 61 -34.01 15.95 -13.22
CA ASP A 61 -32.63 16.41 -13.52
C ASP A 61 -31.61 16.29 -12.36
N LYS A 62 -32.01 15.80 -11.17
CA LYS A 62 -31.08 15.72 -10.00
C LYS A 62 -30.67 14.31 -9.58
N MET A 63 -31.35 13.27 -10.06
CA MET A 63 -31.07 11.90 -9.62
C MET A 63 -29.93 11.26 -10.42
N GLU A 64 -29.80 11.55 -11.72
CA GLU A 64 -28.65 11.14 -12.53
C GLU A 64 -27.36 11.81 -12.04
N ASP A 65 -27.40 13.11 -11.71
CA ASP A 65 -26.26 13.83 -11.15
C ASP A 65 -25.83 13.28 -9.79
N ALA A 66 -26.76 12.88 -8.92
CA ALA A 66 -26.42 12.33 -7.59
C ALA A 66 -25.83 10.91 -7.67
N GLU A 67 -26.33 10.04 -8.56
CA GLU A 67 -25.75 8.72 -8.80
C GLU A 67 -24.40 8.80 -9.53
N GLN A 68 -24.25 9.72 -10.48
CA GLN A 68 -22.99 9.97 -11.18
C GLN A 68 -21.95 10.61 -10.24
N PHE A 69 -22.35 11.51 -9.35
CA PHE A 69 -21.47 12.11 -8.33
C PHE A 69 -21.08 11.10 -7.24
N SER A 70 -22.01 10.25 -6.80
CA SER A 70 -21.75 9.13 -5.88
C SER A 70 -20.79 8.10 -6.51
N SER A 71 -20.99 7.74 -7.78
CA SER A 71 -20.10 6.87 -8.54
C SER A 71 -18.72 7.50 -8.74
N SER A 72 -18.66 8.79 -9.09
CA SER A 72 -17.42 9.55 -9.24
C SER A 72 -16.63 9.62 -7.93
N ASN A 73 -17.27 9.94 -6.80
CA ASN A 73 -16.61 9.95 -5.49
C ASN A 73 -16.13 8.57 -5.06
N ASN A 74 -16.88 7.50 -5.35
CA ASN A 74 -16.44 6.13 -5.09
C ASN A 74 -15.22 5.74 -5.94
N ASN A 75 -15.14 6.21 -7.18
CA ASN A 75 -13.97 6.00 -8.04
C ASN A 75 -12.75 6.77 -7.52
N VAL A 76 -12.93 8.02 -7.10
CA VAL A 76 -11.87 8.83 -6.46
C VAL A 76 -11.35 8.16 -5.19
N LEU A 77 -12.23 7.63 -4.34
CA LEU A 77 -11.83 6.91 -3.12
C LEU A 77 -11.07 5.63 -3.42
N LYS A 78 -11.48 4.86 -4.44
CA LYS A 78 -10.73 3.68 -4.90
C LYS A 78 -9.33 4.07 -5.39
N ASP A 79 -9.22 5.14 -6.15
CA ASP A 79 -7.93 5.65 -6.64
C ASP A 79 -7.04 6.15 -5.51
N ILE A 80 -7.60 6.85 -4.52
CA ILE A 80 -6.87 7.27 -3.31
C ILE A 80 -6.34 6.05 -2.58
N ASN A 81 -7.17 5.03 -2.34
CA ASN A 81 -6.76 3.81 -1.66
C ASN A 81 -5.67 3.05 -2.44
N ARG A 82 -5.78 2.98 -3.76
CA ARG A 82 -4.75 2.39 -4.62
C ARG A 82 -3.43 3.16 -4.50
N LYS A 83 -3.46 4.49 -4.58
CA LYS A 83 -2.26 5.33 -4.44
C LYS A 83 -1.63 5.21 -3.05
N ILE A 84 -2.44 5.13 -1.98
CA ILE A 84 -1.95 4.85 -0.62
C ILE A 84 -1.25 3.49 -0.57
N GLY A 85 -1.78 2.47 -1.23
CA GLY A 85 -1.12 1.17 -1.38
C GLY A 85 0.27 1.31 -2.03
N MET A 86 0.34 1.98 -3.18
CA MET A 86 1.61 2.22 -3.88
C MET A 86 2.62 2.98 -3.00
N ILE A 87 2.18 3.98 -2.22
CA ILE A 87 3.04 4.72 -1.29
C ILE A 87 3.62 3.79 -0.21
N LYS A 88 2.82 2.86 0.32
CA LYS A 88 3.31 1.87 1.29
C LYS A 88 4.36 0.95 0.67
N ASP A 89 4.15 0.50 -0.56
CA ASP A 89 5.10 -0.36 -1.26
C ASP A 89 6.42 0.38 -1.52
N VAL A 90 6.36 1.64 -1.96
CA VAL A 90 7.54 2.50 -2.13
C VAL A 90 8.28 2.68 -0.80
N LYS A 91 7.56 2.87 0.31
CA LYS A 91 8.18 2.96 1.65
C LYS A 91 8.95 1.69 2.01
N ILE A 92 8.40 0.50 1.72
CA ILE A 92 9.07 -0.78 1.97
C ILE A 92 10.35 -0.89 1.12
N GLN A 93 10.26 -0.55 -0.16
CA GLN A 93 11.43 -0.55 -1.06
C GLN A 93 12.51 0.42 -0.58
N LEU A 94 12.14 1.61 -0.11
CA LEU A 94 13.08 2.60 0.41
C LEU A 94 13.82 2.06 1.64
N ILE A 95 13.11 1.42 2.58
CA ILE A 95 13.72 0.79 3.76
C ILE A 95 14.72 -0.28 3.34
N SER A 96 14.35 -1.15 2.39
CA SER A 96 15.25 -2.19 1.88
C SER A 96 16.48 -1.61 1.18
N LEU A 97 16.33 -0.49 0.47
CA LEU A 97 17.44 0.18 -0.21
C LEU A 97 18.40 0.81 0.80
N THR A 98 17.87 1.47 1.84
CA THR A 98 18.68 2.01 2.94
C THR A 98 19.51 0.92 3.60
N GLN A 99 18.89 -0.20 3.97
CA GLN A 99 19.61 -1.34 4.57
C GLN A 99 20.72 -1.89 3.66
N SER A 100 20.46 -1.92 2.35
CA SER A 100 21.45 -2.38 1.36
C SER A 100 22.63 -1.41 1.26
N ILE A 101 22.37 -0.10 1.28
CA ILE A 101 23.40 0.94 1.24
C ILE A 101 24.23 0.93 2.52
N ASP A 102 23.60 0.78 3.68
CA ASP A 102 24.31 0.70 4.96
C ASP A 102 25.27 -0.50 4.98
N PHE A 103 24.78 -1.68 4.57
CA PHE A 103 25.61 -2.87 4.44
C PHE A 103 26.79 -2.69 3.46
N LEU A 104 26.53 -2.12 2.28
CA LEU A 104 27.59 -1.87 1.30
C LEU A 104 28.62 -0.88 1.82
N SER A 105 28.18 0.16 2.55
CA SER A 105 29.07 1.14 3.16
C SER A 105 29.99 0.50 4.20
N GLU A 106 29.45 -0.35 5.07
CA GLU A 106 30.26 -1.13 6.03
C GLU A 106 31.30 -2.01 5.33
N LYS A 107 30.91 -2.69 4.24
CA LYS A 107 31.85 -3.53 3.46
C LYS A 107 32.93 -2.70 2.77
N TYR A 108 32.60 -1.52 2.30
CA TYR A 108 33.56 -0.63 1.65
C TYR A 108 34.58 -0.09 2.66
N GLU A 109 34.15 0.30 3.85
CA GLU A 109 35.05 0.73 4.94
C GLU A 109 36.03 -0.38 5.36
N LEU A 110 35.54 -1.61 5.48
CA LEU A 110 36.39 -2.78 5.75
C LEU A 110 37.43 -2.97 4.66
N LEU A 111 36.99 -2.96 3.39
CA LEU A 111 37.88 -3.12 2.24
C LEU A 111 38.94 -2.01 2.18
N LEU A 112 38.56 -0.76 2.46
CA LEU A 112 39.46 0.38 2.47
C LEU A 112 40.53 0.24 3.57
N THR A 113 40.12 -0.22 4.75
CA THR A 113 41.01 -0.48 5.89
C THR A 113 42.02 -1.58 5.56
N GLU A 114 41.55 -2.71 5.02
CA GLU A 114 42.41 -3.82 4.61
C GLU A 114 43.37 -3.42 3.50
N HIS A 115 42.89 -2.72 2.47
CA HIS A 115 43.71 -2.23 1.38
C HIS A 115 44.83 -1.30 1.88
N THR A 116 44.50 -0.38 2.78
CA THR A 116 45.48 0.56 3.36
C THR A 116 46.54 -0.18 4.16
N LYS A 117 46.13 -1.17 4.97
CA LYS A 117 47.04 -2.02 5.73
C LYS A 117 47.95 -2.83 4.81
N THR A 118 47.39 -3.52 3.82
CA THR A 118 48.15 -4.33 2.86
C THR A 118 49.15 -3.47 2.09
N LYS A 119 48.76 -2.27 1.64
CA LYS A 119 49.66 -1.33 0.96
C LYS A 119 50.85 -0.93 1.84
N SER A 120 50.60 -0.65 3.12
CA SER A 120 51.67 -0.36 4.09
C SER A 120 52.60 -1.56 4.28
N ASP A 121 52.05 -2.77 4.36
CA ASP A 121 52.82 -4.00 4.52
C ASP A 121 53.71 -4.29 3.31
N VAL A 122 53.22 -4.09 2.09
CA VAL A 122 54.02 -4.23 0.85
C VAL A 122 55.22 -3.29 0.88
N VAL A 123 55.01 -2.00 1.17
CA VAL A 123 56.10 -1.01 1.25
C VAL A 123 57.14 -1.40 2.31
N ARG A 124 56.70 -1.95 3.44
CA ARG A 124 57.60 -2.43 4.50
C ARG A 124 58.40 -3.65 4.03
N LEU A 125 57.77 -4.60 3.37
CA LEU A 125 58.42 -5.79 2.84
C LEU A 125 59.44 -5.44 1.75
N ASP A 126 59.12 -4.51 0.84
CA ASP A 126 60.05 -4.04 -0.18
C ASP A 126 61.33 -3.46 0.44
N LYS A 127 61.19 -2.65 1.49
CA LYS A 127 62.34 -2.12 2.24
C LYS A 127 63.18 -3.23 2.87
N ASN A 128 62.53 -4.24 3.46
CA ASN A 128 63.22 -5.38 4.06
C ASN A 128 63.98 -6.19 3.02
N ILE A 129 63.38 -6.41 1.84
CA ILE A 129 64.03 -7.09 0.71
C ILE A 129 65.30 -6.33 0.32
N ILE A 130 65.22 -5.02 0.10
CA ILE A 130 66.38 -4.19 -0.26
C ILE A 130 67.49 -4.31 0.81
N GLN A 131 67.13 -4.24 2.09
CA GLN A 131 68.10 -4.39 3.18
C GLN A 131 68.76 -5.76 3.21
N LEU A 132 67.99 -6.83 3.00
CA LEU A 132 68.51 -8.19 2.94
C LEU A 132 69.42 -8.39 1.73
N THR A 133 69.01 -7.92 0.55
CA THR A 133 69.83 -7.96 -0.66
C THR A 133 71.17 -7.26 -0.44
N ASN A 134 71.16 -6.05 0.14
CA ASN A 134 72.40 -5.33 0.43
C ASN A 134 73.32 -6.11 1.40
N LYS A 135 72.74 -6.75 2.43
CA LYS A 135 73.50 -7.60 3.35
C LYS A 135 74.08 -8.84 2.66
N CYS A 136 73.29 -9.52 1.82
CA CYS A 136 73.76 -10.67 1.05
C CYS A 136 74.93 -10.27 0.13
N THR A 137 74.78 -9.21 -0.65
CA THR A 137 75.86 -8.71 -1.53
C THR A 137 77.11 -8.33 -0.75
N TYR A 138 76.97 -7.75 0.44
CA TYR A 138 78.12 -7.45 1.29
C TYR A 138 78.83 -8.74 1.75
N LEU A 139 78.08 -9.73 2.25
CA LEU A 139 78.63 -11.00 2.72
C LEU A 139 79.29 -11.79 1.58
N GLU A 140 78.71 -11.79 0.38
CA GLU A 140 79.29 -12.41 -0.81
C GLU A 140 80.66 -11.80 -1.14
N LYS A 141 80.79 -10.47 -1.08
CA LYS A 141 82.08 -9.78 -1.27
C LYS A 141 83.09 -10.16 -0.20
N CYS A 142 82.67 -10.23 1.07
CA CYS A 142 83.56 -10.64 2.16
C CYS A 142 84.03 -12.08 2.00
N ASN A 143 83.15 -13.01 1.60
CA ASN A 143 83.51 -14.41 1.37
C ASN A 143 84.50 -14.55 0.22
N GLY A 144 84.26 -13.91 -0.93
CA GLY A 144 85.20 -13.95 -2.05
C GLY A 144 86.60 -13.45 -1.67
N ALA A 145 86.68 -12.35 -0.91
CA ALA A 145 87.96 -11.83 -0.43
C ALA A 145 88.69 -12.75 0.57
N LEU A 146 87.97 -13.63 1.27
CA LEU A 146 88.56 -14.64 2.16
C LEU A 146 89.04 -15.86 1.38
N GLU A 147 88.34 -16.25 0.31
CA GLU A 147 88.72 -17.38 -0.55
C GLU A 147 89.95 -17.09 -1.43
N GLU A 148 90.21 -15.81 -1.73
CA GLU A 148 91.38 -15.37 -2.49
C GLU A 148 92.69 -15.26 -1.65
N LYS A 149 92.65 -15.58 -0.35
CA LYS A 149 93.82 -15.59 0.55
C LYS A 149 94.30 -17.00 0.86
#